data_AF-A0A954PN80-F1
#
_entry.id   AF-A0A954PN80-F1
#
_cell.length_a   1.000
_cell.length_b   1.000
_cell.length_c   1.000
_cell.angle_alpha   90.00
_cell.angle_beta   90.00
_cell.angle_gamma   90.00
#
_symmetry.space_group_name_H-M   'P 1'
#
loop_
_entity.id
_entity.type
_entity.pdbx_description
1 polymer ?
#
loop_
_entity_poly.entity_id
_entity_poly.type
_entity_poly.pdbx_seq_one_letter_code
_entity_poly.pdbx_strand_id
1 'polypeptide(L)'
;MNCLFAANRCPATVALPPTPSLRLRRPSTARLAAFTLVELLVVIAIIGILVGLLLPAVQAAREAARAMQCSNHLKQIGLAMHNYAAAYGEVLPNNGFSWPAGYPNDYSPQAKLLPFLEKANLQNLIDFRIYMGHPALADLPAELRTAAGTRVPIFECPSDVGADGHLLNMPSGTTIKIAGTSYAMNQGSGMDGNFHPGRGPADGLCWVGANTKFGDVIDGTSNTIFFAETTMGQGNPASPASGALDPRAYRAAATSMNAELIAAAATGELSAVLPLISAWTADRNHYWLRGSVPNGPVMNGFLSPNSPVPDLQYGSSKITAARSYHSGNVKVVMVDGSVHSVSNSIDRDVWHASWTRQGGEVITLTAE
;
A
#
# COMPACT_ATOMS: atom_id res chain seq x y z
N MET A 1 -58.88 28.25 33.29
CA MET A 1 -60.05 27.94 32.43
C MET A 1 -60.20 26.42 32.41
N ASN A 2 -60.93 25.84 33.35
CA ASN A 2 -62.37 25.48 33.27
C ASN A 2 -62.59 24.42 32.16
N CYS A 3 -63.15 23.22 32.34
CA CYS A 3 -64.22 22.69 33.21
C CYS A 3 -64.01 21.16 33.42
N LEU A 4 -64.28 20.52 34.56
CA LEU A 4 -65.57 20.09 35.15
C LEU A 4 -66.31 18.97 34.38
N PHE A 5 -66.56 17.84 35.06
CA PHE A 5 -67.66 16.85 35.00
C PHE A 5 -67.12 15.45 35.40
N ALA A 6 -67.21 15.01 36.65
CA ALA A 6 -68.37 14.46 37.38
C ALA A 6 -68.93 13.12 36.83
N ALA A 7 -68.65 12.07 37.61
CA ALA A 7 -69.45 10.87 37.92
C ALA A 7 -70.24 10.14 36.81
N ASN A 8 -70.01 8.82 36.66
CA ASN A 8 -71.04 7.86 37.08
C ASN A 8 -70.60 6.39 37.20
N ARG A 9 -71.39 5.71 38.03
CA ARG A 9 -71.30 4.39 38.62
C ARG A 9 -71.30 3.22 37.62
N CYS A 10 -70.67 2.13 38.06
CA CYS A 10 -70.90 0.73 37.65
C CYS A 10 -72.41 0.37 37.79
N PRO A 11 -72.98 -0.53 36.96
CA PRO A 11 -73.04 -1.92 37.42
C PRO A 11 -73.10 -3.01 36.32
N ALA A 12 -73.02 -4.25 36.81
CA ALA A 12 -73.66 -5.48 36.32
C ALA A 12 -72.87 -6.37 35.33
N THR A 13 -72.38 -7.44 35.94
CA THR A 13 -72.00 -8.75 35.44
C THR A 13 -72.89 -9.25 34.29
N VAL A 14 -72.29 -9.46 33.11
CA VAL A 14 -72.91 -10.19 31.99
C VAL A 14 -72.29 -11.58 31.93
N ALA A 15 -73.12 -12.60 32.11
CA ALA A 15 -72.74 -14.00 31.94
C ALA A 15 -72.44 -14.30 30.47
N LEU A 16 -71.28 -14.90 30.20
CA LEU A 16 -70.86 -15.28 28.85
C LEU A 16 -71.62 -16.53 28.36
N PRO A 17 -72.05 -16.58 27.09
CA PRO A 17 -72.70 -17.75 26.50
C PRO A 17 -71.69 -18.90 26.27
N PRO A 18 -72.16 -20.16 26.25
CA PRO A 18 -71.29 -21.31 26.00
C PRO A 18 -70.66 -21.23 24.60
N THR A 19 -69.35 -21.46 24.55
CA THR A 19 -68.52 -21.43 23.35
C THR A 19 -68.95 -22.47 22.31
N PRO A 20 -69.03 -22.12 21.02
CA PRO A 20 -69.26 -23.10 19.96
C PRO A 20 -68.05 -24.03 19.83
N SER A 21 -68.31 -25.33 19.78
CA SER A 21 -67.30 -26.36 19.59
C SER A 21 -66.70 -26.27 18.18
N LEU A 22 -65.46 -25.77 18.10
CA LEU A 22 -64.64 -25.82 16.90
C LEU A 22 -64.39 -27.28 16.51
N ARG A 23 -65.05 -27.74 15.44
CA ARG A 23 -64.71 -29.00 14.78
C ARG A 23 -63.33 -28.86 14.15
N LEU A 24 -62.31 -29.40 14.81
CA LEU A 24 -60.97 -29.59 14.24
C LEU A 24 -61.08 -30.43 12.97
N ARG A 25 -60.92 -29.77 11.82
CA ARG A 25 -60.72 -30.43 10.53
C ARG A 25 -59.40 -31.20 10.64
N ARG A 26 -59.45 -32.53 10.62
CA ARG A 26 -58.26 -33.39 10.63
C ARG A 26 -57.30 -32.89 9.56
N PRO A 27 -56.02 -32.60 9.87
CA PRO A 27 -55.04 -32.38 8.83
C PRO A 27 -55.00 -33.66 7.99
N SER A 28 -55.19 -33.52 6.68
CA SER A 28 -54.80 -34.57 5.74
C SER A 28 -53.36 -34.93 6.07
N THR A 29 -53.10 -36.16 6.46
CA THR A 29 -51.76 -36.71 6.62
C THR A 29 -51.08 -36.68 5.26
N ALA A 30 -50.51 -35.52 4.91
CA ALA A 30 -49.48 -35.44 3.90
C ALA A 30 -48.40 -36.41 4.38
N ARG A 31 -48.24 -37.52 3.66
CA ARG A 31 -47.20 -38.50 3.96
C ARG A 31 -45.89 -37.73 3.95
N LEU A 32 -45.29 -37.53 5.11
CA LEU A 32 -43.91 -37.07 5.22
C LEU A 32 -43.08 -38.17 4.54
N ALA A 33 -42.54 -37.87 3.36
CA ALA A 33 -41.61 -38.76 2.69
C ALA A 33 -40.41 -38.95 3.62
N ALA A 34 -40.26 -40.14 4.19
CA ALA A 34 -39.10 -40.48 5.00
C ALA A 34 -37.89 -40.58 4.05
N PHE A 35 -36.92 -39.67 4.20
CA PHE A 35 -35.66 -39.73 3.48
C PHE A 35 -34.82 -40.91 4.00
N THR A 36 -34.25 -41.69 3.09
CA THR A 36 -33.32 -42.76 3.48
C THR A 36 -31.95 -42.16 3.83
N LEU A 37 -31.23 -42.79 4.75
CA LEU A 37 -29.88 -42.37 5.14
C LEU A 37 -28.93 -42.30 3.94
N VAL A 38 -29.14 -43.17 2.95
CA VAL A 38 -28.35 -43.21 1.71
C VAL A 38 -28.59 -41.96 0.85
N GLU A 39 -29.83 -41.52 0.69
CA GLU A 39 -30.14 -40.31 -0.08
C GLU A 39 -29.53 -39.06 0.55
N LEU A 40 -29.58 -38.96 1.88
CA LEU A 40 -28.91 -37.87 2.60
C LEU A 40 -27.39 -37.92 2.41
N LEU A 41 -26.78 -39.11 2.51
CA LEU A 41 -25.34 -39.32 2.35
C LEU A 41 -24.85 -38.93 0.95
N VAL A 42 -25.60 -39.28 -0.10
CA VAL A 42 -25.26 -38.93 -1.49
C VAL A 42 -25.31 -37.42 -1.70
N VAL A 43 -26.33 -36.75 -1.17
CA VAL A 43 -26.47 -35.29 -1.30
C VAL A 43 -25.32 -34.56 -0.61
N ILE A 44 -24.97 -34.94 0.63
CA ILE A 44 -23.83 -34.33 1.32
C ILE A 44 -22.50 -34.65 0.61
N ALA A 45 -22.36 -35.82 -0.01
CA ALA A 45 -21.17 -36.17 -0.79
C ALA A 45 -21.04 -35.29 -2.04
N ILE A 46 -22.14 -35.07 -2.78
CA ILE A 46 -22.14 -34.19 -3.96
C ILE A 46 -21.84 -32.74 -3.56
N ILE A 47 -22.52 -32.21 -2.52
CA ILE A 47 -22.25 -30.86 -2.02
C ILE A 47 -20.80 -30.74 -1.54
N GLY A 48 -20.29 -31.75 -0.84
CA GLY A 48 -18.90 -31.81 -0.38
C GLY A 48 -17.90 -31.75 -1.54
N ILE A 49 -18.14 -32.50 -2.62
CA ILE A 49 -17.30 -32.46 -3.83
C ILE A 49 -17.40 -31.09 -4.51
N LEU A 50 -18.61 -30.55 -4.69
CA LEU A 50 -18.80 -29.24 -5.32
C LEU A 50 -18.12 -28.13 -4.53
N VAL A 51 -18.32 -28.06 -3.21
CA VAL A 51 -17.69 -27.06 -2.34
C VAL A 51 -16.17 -27.25 -2.33
N GLY A 52 -15.69 -28.51 -2.29
CA GLY A 52 -14.26 -28.84 -2.33
C GLY A 52 -13.58 -28.34 -3.61
N LEU A 53 -14.27 -28.37 -4.75
CA LEU A 53 -13.75 -27.86 -6.02
C LEU A 53 -13.96 -26.34 -6.19
N LEU A 54 -15.04 -25.78 -5.65
CA LEU A 54 -15.39 -24.37 -5.82
C LEU A 54 -14.62 -23.43 -4.90
N LEU A 55 -14.29 -23.84 -3.67
CA LEU A 55 -13.63 -22.94 -2.71
C LEU A 55 -12.24 -22.49 -3.17
N PRO A 56 -11.33 -23.39 -3.62
CA PRO A 56 -10.03 -22.98 -4.15
C PRO A 56 -10.17 -22.12 -5.42
N ALA A 57 -11.14 -22.44 -6.28
CA ALA A 57 -11.39 -21.71 -7.51
C ALA A 57 -11.86 -20.27 -7.26
N VAL A 58 -12.78 -20.07 -6.31
CA VAL A 58 -13.26 -18.72 -5.94
C VAL A 58 -12.15 -17.88 -5.33
N GLN A 59 -11.25 -18.48 -4.53
CA GLN A 59 -10.10 -17.77 -3.96
C GLN A 59 -9.11 -17.35 -5.04
N ALA A 60 -8.77 -18.25 -5.97
CA ALA A 60 -7.90 -17.94 -7.11
C ALA A 60 -8.50 -16.82 -7.98
N ALA A 61 -9.80 -16.87 -8.27
CA ALA A 61 -10.48 -15.83 -9.03
C ALA A 61 -10.47 -14.46 -8.32
N ARG A 62 -10.65 -14.44 -6.99
CA ARG A 62 -10.59 -13.20 -6.20
C ARG A 62 -9.20 -12.58 -6.23
N GLU A 63 -8.16 -13.38 -6.10
CA GLU A 63 -6.79 -12.87 -6.14
C GLU A 63 -6.41 -12.37 -7.53
N ALA A 64 -6.81 -13.08 -8.60
CA ALA A 64 -6.63 -12.60 -9.96
C ALA A 64 -7.32 -11.23 -10.19
N ALA A 65 -8.52 -11.03 -9.65
CA ALA A 65 -9.22 -9.75 -9.71
C ALA A 65 -8.48 -8.63 -8.96
N ARG A 66 -7.92 -8.92 -7.77
CA ARG A 66 -7.11 -7.95 -7.02
C ARG A 66 -5.81 -7.61 -7.73
N ALA A 67 -5.13 -8.60 -8.29
CA ALA A 67 -3.94 -8.40 -9.10
C ALA A 67 -4.23 -7.54 -10.35
N MET A 68 -5.38 -7.74 -10.99
CA MET A 68 -5.81 -6.88 -12.10
C MET A 68 -6.08 -5.45 -11.63
N GLN A 69 -6.69 -5.26 -10.45
CA GLN A 69 -6.88 -3.94 -9.87
C GLN A 69 -5.55 -3.24 -9.56
N CYS A 70 -4.56 -3.94 -8.97
CA CYS A 70 -3.25 -3.33 -8.71
C CYS A 70 -2.53 -2.94 -10.01
N SER A 71 -2.62 -3.76 -11.07
CA SER A 71 -2.13 -3.40 -12.41
C SER A 71 -2.84 -2.16 -12.98
N ASN A 72 -4.15 -2.04 -12.78
CA ASN A 72 -4.91 -0.87 -13.24
C ASN A 72 -4.56 0.39 -12.46
N HIS A 73 -4.36 0.31 -11.13
CA HIS A 73 -3.89 1.44 -10.33
C HIS A 73 -2.52 1.94 -10.82
N LEU A 74 -1.57 1.04 -11.05
CA LEU A 74 -0.27 1.37 -11.64
C LEU A 74 -0.40 2.01 -13.03
N LYS A 75 -1.31 1.51 -13.88
CA LYS A 75 -1.58 2.10 -15.19
C LYS A 75 -2.12 3.53 -15.07
N GLN A 76 -3.01 3.78 -14.11
CA GLN A 76 -3.54 5.11 -13.86
C GLN A 76 -2.47 6.05 -13.29
N ILE A 77 -1.59 5.57 -12.41
CA ILE A 77 -0.41 6.33 -11.94
C ILE A 77 0.51 6.67 -13.11
N GLY A 78 0.85 5.71 -13.97
CA GLY A 78 1.67 5.95 -15.17
C GLY A 78 1.04 7.00 -16.09
N LEU A 79 -0.26 6.92 -16.35
CA LEU A 79 -0.98 7.92 -17.14
C LEU A 79 -0.96 9.30 -16.48
N ALA A 80 -1.17 9.37 -15.16
CA ALA A 80 -1.10 10.62 -14.40
C ALA A 80 0.29 11.25 -14.48
N MET A 81 1.35 10.45 -14.52
CA MET A 81 2.71 10.94 -14.69
C MET A 81 2.95 11.56 -16.07
N HIS A 82 2.46 10.94 -17.15
CA HIS A 82 2.53 11.54 -18.49
C HIS A 82 1.75 12.86 -18.55
N ASN A 83 0.55 12.91 -17.94
CA ASN A 83 -0.24 14.15 -17.90
C ASN A 83 0.45 15.23 -17.06
N TYR A 84 1.09 14.85 -15.95
CA TYR A 84 1.92 15.76 -15.16
C TYR A 84 3.05 16.33 -16.01
N ALA A 85 3.85 15.47 -16.64
CA ALA A 85 4.99 15.89 -17.44
C ALA A 85 4.55 16.80 -18.60
N ALA A 86 3.47 16.46 -19.31
CA ALA A 86 2.90 17.31 -20.36
C ALA A 86 2.48 18.70 -19.83
N ALA A 87 1.94 18.78 -18.62
CA ALA A 87 1.54 20.05 -18.00
C ALA A 87 2.73 20.89 -17.48
N TYR A 88 3.86 20.25 -17.15
CA TYR A 88 5.03 20.88 -16.52
C TYR A 88 6.30 20.87 -17.38
N GLY A 89 6.15 20.84 -18.71
CA GLY A 89 7.27 21.00 -19.65
C GLY A 89 8.20 19.77 -19.71
N GLU A 90 7.61 18.59 -19.73
CA GLU A 90 8.25 17.27 -19.77
C GLU A 90 9.04 16.89 -18.50
N VAL A 91 8.90 17.67 -17.43
CA VAL A 91 9.57 17.42 -16.15
C VAL A 91 8.76 16.42 -15.31
N LEU A 92 9.44 15.42 -14.77
CA LEU A 92 8.87 14.44 -13.85
C LEU A 92 8.75 15.02 -12.43
N PRO A 93 7.74 14.61 -11.64
CA PRO A 93 7.60 15.08 -10.27
C PRO A 93 8.77 14.57 -9.41
N ASN A 94 9.44 15.52 -8.75
CA ASN A 94 10.56 15.23 -7.87
C ASN A 94 10.13 14.94 -6.43
N ASN A 95 11.10 14.66 -5.55
CA ASN A 95 10.86 14.36 -4.14
C ASN A 95 10.87 15.62 -3.24
N GLY A 96 10.48 16.77 -3.79
CA GLY A 96 10.52 18.06 -3.11
C GLY A 96 11.76 18.87 -3.42
N PHE A 97 12.04 19.89 -2.62
CA PHE A 97 13.12 20.86 -2.86
C PHE A 97 13.93 21.14 -1.61
N SER A 98 15.20 21.53 -1.79
CA SER A 98 16.03 22.04 -0.69
C SER A 98 15.38 23.27 -0.08
N TRP A 99 15.48 23.41 1.25
CA TRP A 99 14.88 24.51 1.98
C TRP A 99 15.93 25.24 2.84
N PRO A 100 15.89 26.59 2.95
CA PRO A 100 16.91 27.34 3.71
C PRO A 100 17.05 26.94 5.18
N ALA A 101 15.98 26.43 5.80
CA ALA A 101 15.99 25.96 7.19
C ALA A 101 16.63 24.57 7.39
N GLY A 102 17.28 24.00 6.37
CA GLY A 102 18.14 22.81 6.46
C GLY A 102 17.50 21.52 5.94
N TYR A 103 16.34 21.11 6.46
CA TYR A 103 15.64 19.91 5.99
C TYR A 103 14.85 20.22 4.71
N PRO A 104 14.83 19.35 3.68
CA PRO A 104 14.10 19.63 2.45
C PRO A 104 12.59 19.76 2.68
N ASN A 105 11.93 20.56 1.85
CA ASN A 105 10.47 20.57 1.76
C ASN A 105 10.04 19.43 0.84
N ASP A 106 9.84 18.25 1.43
CA ASP A 106 9.87 16.94 0.78
C ASP A 106 8.48 16.36 0.46
N TYR A 107 7.63 17.17 -0.19
CA TYR A 107 6.38 16.66 -0.76
C TYR A 107 6.68 15.57 -1.80
N SER A 108 6.06 14.41 -1.59
CA SER A 108 6.25 13.24 -2.43
C SER A 108 5.79 13.48 -3.87
N PRO A 109 6.27 12.68 -4.83
CA PRO A 109 5.74 12.67 -6.19
C PRO A 109 4.23 12.41 -6.24
N GLN A 110 3.74 11.49 -5.40
CA GLN A 110 2.34 11.12 -5.28
C GLN A 110 1.47 12.33 -4.94
N ALA A 111 1.94 13.21 -4.07
CA ALA A 111 1.24 14.44 -3.73
C ALA A 111 1.09 15.39 -4.92
N LYS A 112 2.00 15.36 -5.88
CA LYS A 112 1.95 16.19 -7.10
C LYS A 112 1.07 15.59 -8.20
N LEU A 113 0.74 14.30 -8.10
CA LEU A 113 -0.08 13.58 -9.08
C LEU A 113 -1.57 13.67 -8.83
N LEU A 114 -2.01 14.12 -7.67
CA LEU A 114 -3.43 14.16 -7.28
C LEU A 114 -4.35 14.83 -8.32
N PRO A 115 -4.00 15.96 -8.96
CA PRO A 115 -4.86 16.57 -9.98
C PRO A 115 -5.11 15.66 -11.17
N PHE A 116 -4.13 14.83 -11.52
CA PHE A 116 -4.13 13.92 -12.67
C PHE A 116 -4.74 12.55 -12.33
N LEU A 117 -5.14 12.34 -11.07
CA LEU A 117 -5.78 11.12 -10.54
C LEU A 117 -7.22 11.38 -10.07
N GLU A 118 -7.84 12.47 -10.55
CA GLU A 118 -9.18 12.92 -10.13
C GLU A 118 -9.27 13.12 -8.61
N LYS A 119 -8.21 13.66 -8.00
CA LYS A 119 -8.13 14.01 -6.58
C LYS A 119 -7.83 15.50 -6.37
N ALA A 120 -8.32 16.36 -7.28
CA ALA A 120 -8.16 17.82 -7.19
C ALA A 120 -8.66 18.41 -5.86
N ASN A 121 -9.76 17.88 -5.30
CA ASN A 121 -10.26 18.32 -3.99
C ASN A 121 -9.26 18.06 -2.86
N LEU A 122 -8.54 16.95 -2.89
CA LEU A 122 -7.48 16.64 -1.93
C LEU A 122 -6.24 17.51 -2.17
N GLN A 123 -5.89 17.75 -3.44
CA GLN A 123 -4.81 18.67 -3.79
C GLN A 123 -5.01 20.06 -3.22
N ASN A 124 -6.24 20.58 -3.22
CA ASN A 124 -6.57 21.91 -2.71
C ASN A 124 -6.31 22.07 -1.19
N LEU A 125 -6.16 20.96 -0.46
CA LEU A 125 -5.78 20.96 0.96
C LEU A 125 -4.26 21.07 1.16
N ILE A 126 -3.47 20.96 0.09
CA ILE A 126 -2.01 20.96 0.12
C ILE A 126 -1.48 22.26 -0.48
N ASP A 127 -1.00 23.15 0.37
CA ASP A 127 -0.21 24.31 -0.07
C ASP A 127 1.27 23.94 -0.05
N PHE A 128 1.84 23.68 -1.22
CA PHE A 128 3.24 23.31 -1.39
C PHE A 128 4.23 24.39 -0.90
N ARG A 129 3.78 25.62 -0.65
CA ARG A 129 4.61 26.69 -0.08
C ARG A 129 4.81 26.55 1.43
N ILE A 130 3.94 25.77 2.09
CA ILE A 130 4.10 25.45 3.50
C ILE A 130 5.28 24.51 3.65
N TYR A 131 6.22 24.88 4.51
CA TYR A 131 7.35 24.05 4.88
C TYR A 131 6.92 23.00 5.90
N MET A 132 7.09 21.72 5.58
CA MET A 132 6.68 20.61 6.46
C MET A 132 7.56 20.43 7.71
N GLY A 133 8.77 21.03 7.75
CA GLY A 133 9.69 20.91 8.89
C GLY A 133 10.34 19.53 9.04
N HIS A 134 11.44 19.41 9.77
CA HIS A 134 12.11 18.11 9.97
C HIS A 134 11.19 17.14 10.77
N PRO A 135 10.89 15.92 10.29
CA PRO A 135 9.87 15.04 10.89
C PRO A 135 10.15 14.65 12.35
N ALA A 136 11.41 14.59 12.76
CA ALA A 136 11.81 14.32 14.16
C ALA A 136 11.91 15.56 15.06
N LEU A 137 11.84 16.79 14.50
CA LEU A 137 12.09 18.03 15.25
C LEU A 137 10.94 19.03 15.19
N ALA A 138 10.05 18.91 14.20
CA ALA A 138 8.89 19.77 13.99
C ALA A 138 7.65 18.92 13.70
N ASP A 139 6.52 19.37 14.25
CA ASP A 139 5.21 18.81 13.94
C ASP A 139 4.82 19.09 12.49
N LEU A 140 4.00 18.20 11.92
CA LEU A 140 3.32 18.51 10.67
C LEU A 140 2.39 19.72 10.87
N PRO A 141 2.48 20.76 10.02
CA PRO A 141 1.58 21.91 10.04
C PRO A 141 0.11 21.47 10.02
N ALA A 142 -0.72 22.16 10.81
CA ALA A 142 -2.11 21.75 11.05
C ALA A 142 -2.93 21.69 9.76
N GLU A 143 -2.64 22.58 8.83
CA GLU A 143 -3.24 22.72 7.51
C GLU A 143 -3.07 21.44 6.66
N LEU A 144 -1.96 20.73 6.83
CA LEU A 144 -1.63 19.54 6.03
C LEU A 144 -2.12 18.23 6.66
N ARG A 145 -2.56 18.26 7.92
CA ARG A 145 -2.94 17.04 8.66
C ARG A 145 -4.13 16.31 8.03
N THR A 146 -5.12 17.06 7.56
CA THR A 146 -6.28 16.48 6.86
C THR A 146 -5.85 15.78 5.57
N ALA A 147 -4.97 16.41 4.79
CA ALA A 147 -4.46 15.81 3.58
C ALA A 147 -3.66 14.53 3.89
N ALA A 148 -2.70 14.61 4.83
CA ALA A 148 -1.87 13.48 5.24
C ALA A 148 -2.67 12.26 5.71
N GLY A 149 -3.80 12.48 6.40
CA GLY A 149 -4.70 11.43 6.89
C GLY A 149 -5.70 10.89 5.87
N THR A 150 -5.80 11.49 4.69
CA THR A 150 -6.75 11.07 3.66
C THR A 150 -6.20 9.88 2.88
N ARG A 151 -6.97 8.79 2.86
CA ARG A 151 -6.66 7.61 2.04
C ARG A 151 -6.95 7.89 0.58
N VAL A 152 -6.07 7.38 -0.28
CA VAL A 152 -6.15 7.55 -1.72
C VAL A 152 -6.16 6.15 -2.34
N PRO A 153 -7.34 5.57 -2.64
CA PRO A 153 -7.45 4.16 -3.04
C PRO A 153 -6.59 3.77 -4.25
N ILE A 154 -6.32 4.71 -5.16
CA ILE A 154 -5.44 4.50 -6.32
C ILE A 154 -3.98 4.30 -5.94
N PHE A 155 -3.58 4.72 -4.73
CA PHE A 155 -2.26 4.46 -4.18
C PHE A 155 -2.20 3.15 -3.39
N GLU A 156 -3.29 2.42 -3.24
CA GLU A 156 -3.35 1.22 -2.40
C GLU A 156 -3.60 -0.01 -3.27
N CYS A 157 -2.81 -1.06 -3.08
CA CYS A 157 -3.05 -2.34 -3.74
C CYS A 157 -4.09 -3.12 -2.94
N PRO A 158 -5.20 -3.59 -3.53
CA PRO A 158 -6.22 -4.37 -2.82
C PRO A 158 -5.74 -5.70 -2.21
N SER A 159 -4.55 -6.19 -2.59
CA SER A 159 -3.90 -7.36 -1.97
C SER A 159 -3.00 -6.98 -0.78
N ASP A 160 -2.78 -5.69 -0.54
CA ASP A 160 -2.01 -5.20 0.60
C ASP A 160 -2.84 -5.28 1.88
N VAL A 161 -2.27 -5.84 2.93
CA VAL A 161 -2.92 -6.03 4.24
C VAL A 161 -2.71 -4.84 5.18
N GLY A 162 -1.91 -3.85 4.78
CA GLY A 162 -1.56 -2.68 5.59
C GLY A 162 -2.39 -1.42 5.35
N ALA A 163 -3.49 -1.47 4.58
CA ALA A 163 -4.21 -0.27 4.08
C ALA A 163 -5.03 0.52 5.12
N ASP A 164 -4.93 0.19 6.42
CA ASP A 164 -5.58 0.96 7.47
C ASP A 164 -4.78 2.21 7.80
N GLY A 165 -5.46 3.31 8.16
CA GLY A 165 -4.76 4.55 8.46
C GLY A 165 -3.87 4.43 9.70
N HIS A 166 -2.66 4.96 9.59
CA HIS A 166 -1.58 4.77 10.54
C HIS A 166 -1.50 5.93 11.53
N LEU A 167 -0.91 5.66 12.69
CA LEU A 167 -0.68 6.68 13.71
C LEU A 167 0.74 7.23 13.59
N LEU A 168 0.86 8.55 13.57
CA LEU A 168 2.12 9.26 13.62
C LEU A 168 2.21 10.06 14.92
N ASN A 169 3.21 9.74 15.74
CA ASN A 169 3.55 10.52 16.92
C ASN A 169 4.47 11.67 16.50
N MET A 170 4.00 12.91 16.64
CA MET A 170 4.78 14.10 16.32
C MET A 170 5.68 14.53 17.49
N PRO A 171 6.71 15.35 17.25
CA PRO A 171 7.63 15.82 18.29
C PRO A 171 6.95 16.53 19.48
N SER A 172 5.81 17.18 19.28
CA SER A 172 5.02 17.79 20.37
C SER A 172 4.36 16.78 21.33
N GLY A 173 4.38 15.48 21.00
CA GLY A 173 3.63 14.43 21.69
C GLY A 173 2.20 14.25 21.16
N THR A 174 1.77 15.06 20.19
CA THR A 174 0.46 14.89 19.53
C THR A 174 0.49 13.71 18.55
N THR A 175 -0.50 12.83 18.61
CA THR A 175 -0.68 11.75 17.63
C THR A 175 -1.69 12.15 16.56
N ILE A 176 -1.33 12.00 15.29
CA ILE A 176 -2.22 12.23 14.14
C ILE A 176 -2.39 10.95 13.32
N LYS A 177 -3.47 10.91 12.53
CA LYS A 177 -3.68 9.85 11.55
C LYS A 177 -3.05 10.24 10.22
N ILE A 178 -2.31 9.32 9.61
CA ILE A 178 -1.75 9.43 8.26
C ILE A 178 -2.19 8.24 7.41
N ALA A 179 -2.04 8.35 6.10
CA ALA A 179 -2.28 7.27 5.16
C ALA A 179 -0.97 6.88 4.43
N GLY A 180 -0.85 5.60 4.12
CA GLY A 180 0.27 5.04 3.34
C GLY A 180 -0.02 4.93 1.85
N THR A 181 0.85 4.19 1.18
CA THR A 181 0.71 3.81 -0.23
C THR A 181 1.36 2.46 -0.47
N SER A 182 0.83 1.68 -1.40
CA SER A 182 1.39 0.43 -1.90
C SER A 182 2.28 0.61 -3.15
N TYR A 183 2.53 1.85 -3.57
CA TYR A 183 3.34 2.15 -4.75
C TYR A 183 4.36 3.24 -4.43
N ALA A 184 5.61 3.02 -4.84
CA ALA A 184 6.70 3.95 -4.65
C ALA A 184 7.41 4.27 -5.96
N MET A 185 7.86 5.52 -6.08
CA MET A 185 8.53 6.03 -7.26
C MET A 185 10.01 5.63 -7.27
N ASN A 186 10.54 5.40 -8.47
CA ASN A 186 11.93 5.07 -8.72
C ASN A 186 12.90 6.21 -8.33
N GLN A 187 13.68 6.00 -7.28
CA GLN A 187 14.81 6.85 -6.89
C GLN A 187 16.10 6.49 -7.64
N GLY A 188 16.26 5.21 -7.99
CA GLY A 188 17.49 4.68 -8.57
C GLY A 188 17.70 3.21 -8.26
N SER A 189 18.79 2.65 -8.77
CA SER A 189 19.20 1.28 -8.44
C SER A 189 19.74 1.18 -7.01
N GLY A 190 20.32 2.27 -6.49
CA GLY A 190 21.09 2.28 -5.25
C GLY A 190 22.52 1.73 -5.41
N MET A 191 22.91 1.29 -6.61
CA MET A 191 24.27 0.84 -6.94
C MET A 191 25.25 2.01 -7.08
N ASP A 192 24.74 3.21 -7.28
CA ASP A 192 25.47 4.49 -7.21
C ASP A 192 25.91 4.89 -5.78
N GLY A 193 25.54 4.08 -4.77
CA GLY A 193 25.82 4.33 -3.36
C GLY A 193 24.88 5.37 -2.73
N ASN A 194 23.88 5.88 -3.46
CA ASN A 194 22.95 6.89 -2.95
C ASN A 194 21.65 6.27 -2.43
N PHE A 195 21.66 5.91 -1.14
CA PHE A 195 20.49 5.34 -0.45
C PHE A 195 19.57 6.38 0.21
N HIS A 196 19.89 7.67 0.10
CA HIS A 196 19.20 8.70 0.87
C HIS A 196 18.25 9.51 -0.02
N PRO A 197 16.91 9.34 0.10
CA PRO A 197 15.94 9.96 -0.82
C PRO A 197 15.93 11.49 -0.78
N GLY A 198 16.45 12.08 0.31
CA GLY A 198 16.63 13.52 0.49
C GLY A 198 18.00 14.10 0.14
N ARG A 199 18.95 13.33 -0.40
CA ARG A 199 20.33 13.80 -0.67
C ARG A 199 20.76 13.50 -2.10
N GLY A 200 21.28 14.53 -2.77
CA GLY A 200 22.05 14.43 -4.01
C GLY A 200 21.28 13.87 -5.21
N PRO A 201 21.90 13.93 -6.40
CA PRO A 201 21.43 13.18 -7.56
C PRO A 201 21.50 11.68 -7.29
N ALA A 202 20.49 10.95 -7.75
CA ALA A 202 20.50 9.49 -7.82
C ALA A 202 20.43 9.07 -9.30
N ASP A 203 20.74 7.81 -9.57
CA ASP A 203 20.75 7.23 -10.92
C ASP A 203 19.36 6.87 -11.49
N GLY A 204 18.27 7.06 -10.73
CA GLY A 204 16.88 6.87 -11.17
C GLY A 204 16.18 8.17 -11.55
N LEU A 205 14.89 8.28 -11.21
CA LEU A 205 14.02 9.35 -11.71
C LEU A 205 13.73 10.44 -10.66
N CYS A 206 13.79 10.12 -9.38
CA CYS A 206 13.25 10.97 -8.32
C CYS A 206 14.16 11.12 -7.09
N TRP A 207 14.53 12.37 -6.78
CA TRP A 207 15.21 12.79 -5.55
C TRP A 207 14.85 14.26 -5.25
N VAL A 208 15.34 14.81 -4.14
CA VAL A 208 15.11 16.23 -3.80
C VAL A 208 15.79 17.14 -4.82
N GLY A 209 15.00 18.04 -5.43
CA GLY A 209 15.48 18.95 -6.45
C GLY A 209 15.74 18.29 -7.81
N ALA A 210 15.30 17.06 -8.02
CA ALA A 210 15.36 16.43 -9.33
C ALA A 210 14.61 17.30 -10.36
N ASN A 211 15.15 17.35 -11.58
CA ASN A 211 14.57 18.00 -12.74
C ASN A 211 14.65 17.06 -13.96
N THR A 212 14.38 15.78 -13.70
CA THR A 212 14.46 14.70 -14.68
C THR A 212 13.35 14.87 -15.71
N LYS A 213 13.68 14.74 -16.99
CA LYS A 213 12.74 14.74 -18.11
C LYS A 213 12.68 13.37 -18.77
N PHE A 214 11.67 13.12 -19.59
CA PHE A 214 11.61 11.89 -20.39
C PHE A 214 12.85 11.71 -21.29
N GLY A 215 13.40 12.80 -21.82
CA GLY A 215 14.62 12.77 -22.63
C GLY A 215 15.88 12.36 -21.86
N ASP A 216 15.86 12.41 -20.53
CA ASP A 216 16.99 11.99 -19.68
C ASP A 216 16.98 10.48 -19.39
N VAL A 217 15.96 9.75 -19.88
CA VAL A 217 15.78 8.30 -19.73
C VAL A 217 16.43 7.57 -20.90
N ILE A 218 17.76 7.47 -20.86
CA ILE A 218 18.57 6.99 -21.99
C ILE A 218 18.51 5.46 -22.13
N ASP A 219 18.26 4.72 -21.03
CA ASP A 219 18.04 3.26 -21.06
C ASP A 219 16.74 2.84 -21.80
N GLY A 220 15.90 3.82 -22.14
CA GLY A 220 14.65 3.64 -22.85
C GLY A 220 13.44 3.63 -21.91
N THR A 221 12.38 4.32 -22.33
CA THR A 221 11.17 4.50 -21.52
C THR A 221 10.44 3.18 -21.23
N SER A 222 10.61 2.16 -22.06
CA SER A 222 10.05 0.82 -21.87
C SER A 222 10.90 -0.06 -20.93
N ASN A 223 12.13 0.33 -20.62
CA ASN A 223 13.07 -0.46 -19.81
C ASN A 223 13.29 0.14 -18.43
N THR A 224 13.04 1.43 -18.23
CA THR A 224 13.14 2.08 -16.91
C THR A 224 11.81 2.01 -16.17
N ILE A 225 11.85 1.49 -14.94
CA ILE A 225 10.73 1.47 -13.99
C ILE A 225 10.42 2.89 -13.56
N PHE A 226 9.13 3.21 -13.54
CA PHE A 226 8.61 4.48 -13.07
C PHE A 226 8.14 4.39 -11.62
N PHE A 227 7.25 3.43 -11.35
CA PHE A 227 6.76 3.07 -10.01
C PHE A 227 6.76 1.55 -9.86
N ALA A 228 7.00 1.10 -8.64
CA ALA A 228 6.92 -0.31 -8.29
C ALA A 228 5.96 -0.53 -7.11
N GLU A 229 5.39 -1.72 -7.07
CA GLU A 229 4.69 -2.22 -5.90
C GLU A 229 5.62 -2.34 -4.69
N THR A 230 5.04 -1.96 -3.55
CA THR A 230 5.68 -2.01 -2.26
C THR A 230 4.57 -2.15 -1.23
N THR A 231 4.70 -2.99 -0.22
CA THR A 231 3.69 -3.19 0.82
C THR A 231 3.68 -2.11 1.91
N MET A 232 2.52 -1.81 2.46
CA MET A 232 2.38 -0.98 3.66
C MET A 232 2.58 -1.84 4.91
N GLY A 233 3.34 -1.32 5.87
CA GLY A 233 3.43 -1.92 7.18
C GLY A 233 2.21 -1.56 8.04
N GLN A 234 1.99 -2.26 9.14
CA GLN A 234 0.83 -2.07 10.02
C GLN A 234 0.84 -0.75 10.85
N GLY A 235 1.87 0.08 10.69
CA GLY A 235 1.99 1.39 11.33
C GLY A 235 2.49 1.38 12.78
N ASN A 236 2.92 0.23 13.32
CA ASN A 236 3.48 0.16 14.68
C ASN A 236 5.01 0.44 14.67
N PRO A 237 5.49 1.53 15.29
CA PRO A 237 6.88 1.95 15.18
C PRO A 237 7.88 1.10 15.97
N ALA A 238 7.45 0.14 16.79
CA ALA A 238 8.35 -0.70 17.56
C ALA A 238 7.84 -2.15 17.68
N SER A 239 8.63 -3.09 17.18
CA SER A 239 8.51 -4.52 17.48
C SER A 239 9.82 -4.99 18.13
N PRO A 240 9.81 -5.93 19.10
CA PRO A 240 11.04 -6.39 19.75
C PRO A 240 12.07 -6.90 18.72
N ALA A 241 13.35 -6.59 18.97
CA ALA A 241 14.48 -6.91 18.08
C ALA A 241 14.74 -8.42 17.89
N SER A 242 13.99 -9.30 18.57
CA SER A 242 14.27 -10.74 18.57
C SER A 242 13.54 -11.46 17.44
N GLY A 243 14.32 -11.92 16.46
CA GLY A 243 13.87 -12.87 15.43
C GLY A 243 13.65 -12.25 14.05
N ALA A 244 13.50 -13.13 13.06
CA ALA A 244 13.11 -12.76 11.70
C ALA A 244 11.62 -12.41 11.68
N LEU A 245 11.30 -11.19 11.22
CA LEU A 245 9.92 -10.79 10.92
C LEU A 245 9.67 -10.80 9.42
N ASP A 246 8.38 -10.87 9.03
CA ASP A 246 7.99 -10.83 7.62
C ASP A 246 8.49 -9.55 6.94
N PRO A 247 9.40 -9.63 5.97
CA PRO A 247 9.93 -8.49 5.23
C PRO A 247 8.87 -7.67 4.48
N ARG A 248 7.68 -8.23 4.23
CA ARG A 248 6.55 -7.52 3.61
C ARG A 248 5.81 -6.63 4.61
N ALA A 249 5.79 -6.97 5.89
CA ALA A 249 5.09 -6.19 6.91
C ALA A 249 6.03 -5.26 7.70
N TYR A 250 7.32 -5.61 7.78
CA TYR A 250 8.31 -4.93 8.61
C TYR A 250 9.52 -4.47 7.82
N ARG A 251 10.15 -3.41 8.32
CA ARG A 251 11.49 -2.95 7.93
C ARG A 251 12.43 -3.04 9.12
N ALA A 252 13.73 -3.09 8.84
CA ALA A 252 14.76 -3.27 9.84
C ALA A 252 15.64 -2.00 9.96
N ALA A 253 15.83 -1.55 11.20
CA ALA A 253 16.77 -0.49 11.52
C ALA A 253 18.18 -1.10 11.66
N ALA A 254 19.09 -0.73 10.78
CA ALA A 254 20.48 -1.13 10.84
C ALA A 254 21.27 -0.23 11.79
N THR A 255 22.38 -0.74 12.33
CA THR A 255 23.28 0.02 13.22
C THR A 255 24.02 1.15 12.48
N SER A 256 24.31 0.97 11.18
CA SER A 256 24.91 2.00 10.31
C SER A 256 24.66 1.68 8.84
N MET A 257 24.69 2.67 7.94
CA MET A 257 24.66 2.47 6.49
C MET A 257 26.10 2.47 5.93
N ASN A 258 26.83 1.37 6.17
CA ASN A 258 28.24 1.21 5.79
C ASN A 258 28.43 0.13 4.72
N ALA A 259 29.66 -0.02 4.22
CA ALA A 259 29.99 -1.02 3.20
C ALA A 259 29.71 -2.48 3.66
N GLU A 260 29.83 -2.77 4.94
CA GLU A 260 29.54 -4.09 5.51
C GLU A 260 28.05 -4.43 5.39
N LEU A 261 27.15 -3.51 5.78
CA LEU A 261 25.70 -3.68 5.62
C LEU A 261 25.33 -3.83 4.14
N ILE A 262 25.89 -2.99 3.27
CA ILE A 262 25.60 -3.01 1.83
C ILE A 262 26.04 -4.35 1.23
N ALA A 263 27.23 -4.85 1.58
CA ALA A 263 27.72 -6.15 1.13
C ALA A 263 26.85 -7.31 1.66
N ALA A 264 26.45 -7.26 2.94
CA ALA A 264 25.55 -8.23 3.54
C ALA A 264 24.18 -8.25 2.84
N ALA A 265 23.60 -7.08 2.58
CA ALA A 265 22.33 -6.95 1.87
C ALA A 265 22.42 -7.47 0.42
N ALA A 266 23.55 -7.22 -0.26
CA ALA A 266 23.80 -7.68 -1.61
C ALA A 266 23.86 -9.22 -1.72
N THR A 267 24.10 -9.95 -0.63
CA THR A 267 24.01 -11.43 -0.67
C THR A 267 22.59 -11.93 -0.94
N GLY A 268 21.57 -11.12 -0.65
CA GLY A 268 20.17 -11.54 -0.71
C GLY A 268 19.76 -12.50 0.41
N GLU A 269 20.63 -12.75 1.40
CA GLU A 269 20.40 -13.70 2.49
C GLU A 269 20.05 -12.99 3.80
N LEU A 270 18.94 -13.39 4.42
CA LEU A 270 18.50 -12.82 5.70
C LEU A 270 19.54 -13.04 6.81
N SER A 271 20.21 -14.21 6.81
CA SER A 271 21.23 -14.57 7.81
C SER A 271 22.43 -13.62 7.82
N ALA A 272 22.79 -13.03 6.67
CA ALA A 272 23.90 -12.10 6.54
C ALA A 272 23.59 -10.74 7.20
N VAL A 273 22.34 -10.29 7.14
CA VAL A 273 21.94 -8.97 7.66
C VAL A 273 21.47 -9.01 9.11
N LEU A 274 20.97 -10.15 9.61
CA LEU A 274 20.45 -10.28 10.98
C LEU A 274 21.39 -9.75 12.07
N PRO A 275 22.71 -9.99 12.05
CA PRO A 275 23.65 -9.47 13.06
C PRO A 275 23.80 -7.94 13.05
N LEU A 276 23.40 -7.29 11.95
CA LEU A 276 23.57 -5.85 11.73
C LEU A 276 22.27 -5.06 12.01
N ILE A 277 21.19 -5.75 12.37
CA ILE A 277 19.89 -5.18 12.68
C ILE A 277 19.80 -4.87 14.18
N SER A 278 19.38 -3.64 14.50
CA SER A 278 19.21 -3.14 15.87
C SER A 278 17.75 -3.14 16.33
N ALA A 279 16.80 -3.00 15.40
CA ALA A 279 15.36 -3.00 15.71
C ALA A 279 14.53 -3.30 14.46
N TRP A 280 13.26 -3.63 14.67
CA TRP A 280 12.25 -3.77 13.62
C TRP A 280 11.12 -2.75 13.80
N THR A 281 10.61 -2.26 12.68
CA THR A 281 9.49 -1.31 12.67
C THR A 281 8.46 -1.71 11.62
N ALA A 282 7.17 -1.48 11.90
CA ALA A 282 6.06 -1.80 10.99
C ALA A 282 5.52 -0.55 10.29
N ASP A 283 6.27 0.55 10.25
CA ASP A 283 5.87 1.82 9.62
C ASP A 283 6.35 1.93 8.17
N ARG A 284 6.38 0.80 7.44
CA ARG A 284 6.81 0.76 6.03
C ARG A 284 5.80 1.48 5.14
N ASN A 285 6.29 2.37 4.31
CA ASN A 285 5.53 3.13 3.30
C ASN A 285 4.19 3.74 3.78
N HIS A 286 4.10 4.03 5.07
CA HIS A 286 2.86 4.39 5.76
C HIS A 286 2.54 5.90 5.68
N TYR A 287 3.34 6.65 4.90
CA TYR A 287 3.22 8.09 4.77
C TYR A 287 3.32 8.56 3.31
N TRP A 288 2.18 8.66 2.61
CA TRP A 288 2.18 9.00 1.18
C TRP A 288 2.54 10.46 0.89
N LEU A 289 2.26 11.41 1.78
CA LEU A 289 2.47 12.85 1.53
C LEU A 289 3.95 13.24 1.51
N ARG A 290 4.78 12.52 2.26
CA ARG A 290 6.16 12.88 2.56
C ARG A 290 7.14 11.88 1.97
N GLY A 291 8.15 12.33 1.23
CA GLY A 291 9.00 11.41 0.46
C GLY A 291 10.48 11.36 0.83
N SER A 292 11.06 12.34 1.54
CA SER A 292 12.46 12.24 2.02
C SER A 292 12.58 11.54 3.37
N VAL A 293 11.56 10.74 3.70
CA VAL A 293 11.51 9.93 4.91
C VAL A 293 11.64 8.43 4.58
N PRO A 294 12.22 7.66 5.50
CA PRO A 294 12.36 6.21 5.39
C PRO A 294 11.05 5.47 5.07
N ASN A 295 9.96 5.97 5.62
CA ASN A 295 8.60 5.45 5.48
C ASN A 295 7.79 6.14 4.36
N GLY A 296 8.46 6.90 3.50
CA GLY A 296 7.87 7.62 2.38
C GLY A 296 8.00 6.88 1.06
N PRO A 297 7.28 7.33 0.01
CA PRO A 297 6.94 6.50 -1.14
C PRO A 297 7.86 6.72 -2.33
N VAL A 298 9.14 6.78 -2.02
CA VAL A 298 10.25 6.78 -2.97
C VAL A 298 11.15 5.62 -2.58
N MET A 299 11.65 4.84 -3.53
CA MET A 299 12.42 3.64 -3.24
C MET A 299 13.51 3.40 -4.27
N ASN A 300 14.54 2.65 -3.89
CA ASN A 300 15.54 2.11 -4.81
C ASN A 300 15.33 0.62 -5.09
N GLY A 301 15.90 0.16 -6.19
CA GLY A 301 15.85 -1.22 -6.66
C GLY A 301 16.95 -2.13 -6.12
N PHE A 302 17.64 -1.77 -5.04
CA PHE A 302 18.87 -2.46 -4.63
C PHE A 302 18.62 -3.95 -4.32
N LEU A 303 17.49 -4.28 -3.70
CA LEU A 303 17.08 -5.66 -3.47
C LEU A 303 16.13 -6.14 -4.56
N SER A 304 16.23 -7.42 -4.91
CA SER A 304 15.32 -8.08 -5.85
C SER A 304 13.86 -8.11 -5.36
N PRO A 305 12.89 -8.32 -6.27
CA PRO A 305 11.48 -8.41 -5.91
C PRO A 305 11.20 -9.44 -4.82
N ASN A 306 10.44 -9.04 -3.80
CA ASN A 306 10.11 -9.84 -2.62
C ASN A 306 11.33 -10.48 -1.93
N SER A 307 12.49 -9.82 -1.96
CA SER A 307 13.71 -10.29 -1.30
C SER A 307 13.45 -10.71 0.16
N PRO A 308 14.04 -11.83 0.63
CA PRO A 308 13.96 -12.24 2.03
C PRO A 308 14.73 -11.29 2.96
N VAL A 309 15.66 -10.50 2.43
CA VAL A 309 16.29 -9.39 3.15
C VAL A 309 15.22 -8.31 3.35
N PRO A 310 14.97 -7.83 4.59
CA PRO A 310 14.04 -6.75 4.84
C PRO A 310 14.55 -5.43 4.26
N ASP A 311 13.66 -4.46 4.09
CA ASP A 311 14.12 -3.11 3.80
C ASP A 311 14.94 -2.60 4.99
N LEU A 312 16.17 -2.15 4.73
CA LEU A 312 17.11 -1.70 5.74
C LEU A 312 17.11 -0.19 5.81
N GLN A 313 17.20 0.37 7.01
CA GLN A 313 17.23 1.81 7.23
C GLN A 313 18.32 2.19 8.24
N TYR A 314 18.99 3.30 8.00
CA TYR A 314 19.71 4.04 9.03
C TYR A 314 19.53 5.55 8.81
N GLY A 315 19.00 6.25 9.83
CA GLY A 315 18.60 7.65 9.66
C GLY A 315 17.54 7.80 8.57
N SER A 316 17.78 8.62 7.55
CA SER A 316 16.88 8.72 6.38
C SER A 316 17.30 7.83 5.20
N SER A 317 18.50 7.24 5.24
CA SER A 317 18.99 6.34 4.21
C SER A 317 18.27 5.00 4.28
N LYS A 318 17.94 4.41 3.13
CA LYS A 318 17.26 3.13 3.04
C LYS A 318 17.69 2.29 1.84
N ILE A 319 17.77 0.98 2.06
CA ILE A 319 17.88 -0.07 1.04
C ILE A 319 16.50 -0.72 0.95
N THR A 320 15.94 -0.82 -0.25
CA THR A 320 14.56 -1.26 -0.43
C THR A 320 14.44 -2.38 -1.45
N ALA A 321 13.37 -3.17 -1.32
CA ALA A 321 12.90 -4.11 -2.33
C ALA A 321 11.50 -3.68 -2.84
N ALA A 322 11.19 -4.04 -4.08
CA ALA A 322 9.80 -4.10 -4.51
C ALA A 322 9.11 -5.26 -3.79
N ARG A 323 7.90 -5.06 -3.27
CA ARG A 323 7.21 -6.05 -2.44
C ARG A 323 5.74 -6.12 -2.77
N SER A 324 5.21 -7.34 -2.81
CA SER A 324 3.80 -7.60 -3.07
C SER A 324 3.34 -8.86 -2.35
N TYR A 325 2.04 -8.96 -2.09
CA TYR A 325 1.39 -10.17 -1.60
C TYR A 325 0.92 -11.08 -2.74
N HIS A 326 1.09 -10.67 -3.99
CA HIS A 326 0.88 -11.53 -5.14
C HIS A 326 1.86 -12.71 -5.13
N SER A 327 1.41 -13.84 -5.68
CA SER A 327 2.21 -15.06 -5.68
C SER A 327 3.36 -14.96 -6.68
N GLY A 328 4.60 -14.90 -6.17
CA GLY A 328 5.81 -15.04 -6.98
C GLY A 328 6.22 -13.83 -7.82
N ASN A 329 5.51 -12.71 -7.74
CA ASN A 329 5.82 -11.51 -8.52
C ASN A 329 5.50 -10.21 -7.78
N VAL A 330 5.96 -9.10 -8.36
CA VAL A 330 5.57 -7.72 -8.05
C VAL A 330 5.14 -7.03 -9.33
N LYS A 331 4.27 -6.03 -9.22
CA LYS A 331 3.90 -5.23 -10.39
C LYS A 331 4.71 -3.94 -10.46
N VAL A 332 5.11 -3.58 -11.66
CA VAL A 332 5.82 -2.34 -11.97
C VAL A 332 5.16 -1.65 -13.14
N VAL A 333 5.22 -0.33 -13.18
CA VAL A 333 4.89 0.47 -14.36
C VAL A 333 6.16 1.11 -14.89
N MET A 334 6.38 0.99 -16.19
CA MET A 334 7.54 1.57 -16.88
C MET A 334 7.28 3.03 -17.22
N VAL A 335 8.33 3.75 -17.62
CA VAL A 335 8.24 5.16 -18.01
C VAL A 335 7.34 5.38 -19.24
N ASP A 336 7.16 4.38 -20.11
CA ASP A 336 6.19 4.42 -21.22
C ASP A 336 4.73 4.11 -20.80
N GLY A 337 4.50 3.85 -19.52
CA GLY A 337 3.20 3.51 -18.95
C GLY A 337 2.76 2.06 -19.16
N SER A 338 3.59 1.18 -19.73
CA SER A 338 3.34 -0.26 -19.74
C SER A 338 3.46 -0.82 -18.33
N VAL A 339 2.64 -1.83 -17.99
CA VAL A 339 2.64 -2.46 -16.66
C VAL A 339 3.06 -3.91 -16.82
N HIS A 340 4.07 -4.32 -16.05
CA HIS A 340 4.62 -5.67 -16.09
C HIS A 340 4.52 -6.34 -14.71
N SER A 341 4.40 -7.66 -14.71
CA SER A 341 4.57 -8.46 -13.50
C SER A 341 5.97 -9.06 -13.54
N VAL A 342 6.81 -8.69 -12.57
CA VAL A 342 8.21 -9.09 -12.51
C VAL A 342 8.36 -10.22 -11.50
N SER A 343 8.93 -11.35 -11.94
CA SER A 343 9.16 -12.52 -11.09
C SER A 343 10.15 -12.23 -9.97
N ASN A 344 9.97 -12.88 -8.82
CA ASN A 344 10.95 -12.89 -7.73
C ASN A 344 12.29 -13.52 -8.13
N SER A 345 12.31 -14.32 -9.20
CA SER A 345 13.49 -15.00 -9.74
C SER A 345 14.18 -14.23 -10.87
N ILE A 346 13.84 -12.96 -11.08
CA ILE A 346 14.50 -12.11 -12.07
C ILE A 346 16.01 -12.05 -11.79
N ASP A 347 16.81 -12.06 -12.85
CA ASP A 347 18.25 -11.80 -12.75
C ASP A 347 18.52 -10.42 -12.14
N ARG A 348 19.46 -10.37 -11.19
CA ARG A 348 19.68 -9.17 -10.39
C ARG A 348 20.22 -8.00 -11.21
N ASP A 349 21.06 -8.27 -12.21
CA ASP A 349 21.66 -7.22 -13.02
C ASP A 349 20.60 -6.60 -13.94
N VAL A 350 19.68 -7.43 -14.48
CA VAL A 350 18.50 -6.97 -15.23
C VAL A 350 17.56 -6.15 -14.35
N TRP A 351 17.34 -6.59 -13.11
CA TRP A 351 16.55 -5.84 -12.17
C TRP A 351 17.19 -4.47 -11.91
N HIS A 352 18.46 -4.40 -11.52
CA HIS A 352 19.14 -3.13 -11.25
C HIS A 352 19.14 -2.19 -12.44
N ALA A 353 19.41 -2.71 -13.64
CA ALA A 353 19.31 -1.98 -14.90
C ALA A 353 17.97 -1.26 -15.09
N SER A 354 16.88 -1.94 -14.73
CA SER A 354 15.54 -1.36 -14.88
C SER A 354 15.25 -0.21 -13.90
N TRP A 355 16.08 0.01 -12.88
CA TRP A 355 15.94 1.14 -11.96
C TRP A 355 16.78 2.37 -12.35
N THR A 356 17.69 2.25 -13.31
CA THR A 356 18.52 3.36 -13.76
C THR A 356 17.95 4.06 -14.99
N ARG A 357 18.43 5.28 -15.24
CA ARG A 357 18.13 6.07 -16.44
C ARG A 357 19.37 6.42 -17.29
N GLN A 358 20.56 5.98 -16.88
CA GLN A 358 21.85 6.50 -17.35
C GLN A 358 22.44 5.83 -18.62
N GLY A 359 21.75 4.88 -19.25
CA GLY A 359 22.09 4.38 -20.60
C GLY A 359 23.19 3.31 -20.65
N GLY A 360 23.54 2.69 -19.52
CA GLY A 360 24.70 1.79 -19.39
C GLY A 360 24.38 0.30 -19.26
N GLU A 361 23.12 -0.05 -19.04
CA GLU A 361 22.75 -1.35 -18.45
C GLU A 361 21.62 -2.05 -19.22
N VAL A 362 21.39 -1.75 -20.51
CA VAL A 362 20.22 -2.25 -21.27
C VAL A 362 20.17 -3.79 -21.28
N ILE A 363 19.41 -4.35 -20.35
CA ILE A 363 18.96 -5.74 -20.34
C ILE A 363 17.44 -5.69 -20.16
N THR A 364 16.73 -6.22 -21.15
CA THR A 364 15.27 -6.10 -21.22
C THR A 364 14.61 -6.97 -20.15
N LEU A 365 13.63 -6.39 -19.43
CA LEU A 365 12.65 -7.16 -18.66
C LEU A 365 11.79 -7.95 -19.63
N THR A 366 12.16 -9.20 -19.94
CA THR A 366 11.31 -10.07 -20.73
C THR A 366 10.13 -10.53 -19.88
N ALA A 367 8.91 -10.14 -20.27
CA ALA A 367 7.69 -10.73 -19.75
C ALA A 367 7.62 -12.21 -20.19
N GLU A 368 7.58 -13.14 -19.24
CA GLU A 368 7.02 -14.48 -19.49
C GLU A 368 5.49 -14.46 -19.34
#